data_AF-A0A3M1J7Q0-F1
#
_entry.id   AF-A0A3M1J7Q0-F1
#
_cell.length_a   1.000
_cell.length_b   1.000
_cell.length_c   1.000
_cell.angle_alpha   90.00
_cell.angle_beta   90.00
_cell.angle_gamma   90.00
#
_symmetry.space_group_name_H-M   'P 1'
#
loop_
_entity.id
_entity.type
_entity.pdbx_description
1 polymer ?
#
loop_
_entity_poly.entity_id
_entity_poly.type
_entity_poly.pdbx_seq_one_letter_code
_entity_poly.pdbx_strand_id
1 'polypeptide(L)'
;MTNDQIILFVLLGAVFALLLWGRIRYDIVAFGALVIAVVTGIVDQKDAFSGFGHSAVIIIALVLIVSRGLVNSGAVELIARHVLNASRSVSAHIALMSGIGAALSAVMNNVGALALLMPVDIQAAKKAGRSPALTLMPLSFA
;
A
#
# COMPACT_ATOMS: atom_id res chain seq x y z
N MET A 1 -23.50 25.64 -11.41
CA MET A 1 -22.90 24.30 -11.60
C MET A 1 -23.33 23.83 -12.97
N THR A 2 -22.40 23.45 -13.85
CA THR A 2 -22.74 22.82 -15.12
C THR A 2 -23.31 21.42 -14.85
N ASN A 3 -24.09 20.86 -15.78
CA ASN A 3 -24.64 19.51 -15.63
C ASN A 3 -23.52 18.49 -15.40
N ASP A 4 -22.40 18.63 -16.11
CA ASP A 4 -21.22 17.77 -15.96
C ASP A 4 -20.63 17.82 -14.55
N GLN A 5 -20.54 19.01 -13.95
CA GLN A 5 -20.07 19.18 -12.57
C GLN A 5 -20.99 18.48 -11.57
N ILE A 6 -22.31 18.59 -11.75
CA ILE A 6 -23.28 17.95 -10.86
C ILE A 6 -23.10 16.42 -10.91
N ILE A 7 -23.02 15.85 -12.10
CA ILE A 7 -22.86 14.39 -12.24
C ILE A 7 -21.52 13.95 -11.65
N LEU A 8 -20.43 14.70 -11.87
CA LEU A 8 -19.13 14.42 -11.25
C LEU A 8 -19.18 14.41 -9.72
N PHE A 9 -19.81 15.42 -9.11
CA PHE A 9 -19.93 15.49 -7.65
C PHE A 9 -20.81 14.39 -7.07
N VAL A 10 -21.91 14.06 -7.76
CA VAL A 10 -22.80 12.94 -7.36
C VAL A 10 -22.05 11.62 -7.46
N LEU A 11 -21.34 11.39 -8.56
CA LEU A 11 -20.53 10.18 -8.76
C LEU A 11 -19.45 10.05 -7.68
N LEU A 12 -18.71 11.14 -7.43
CA LEU A 12 -17.67 11.18 -6.41
C LEU A 12 -18.25 10.90 -5.02
N GLY A 13 -19.36 11.55 -4.67
CA GLY A 13 -20.06 11.34 -3.40
C GLY A 13 -20.53 9.90 -3.23
N ALA A 14 -21.08 9.30 -4.29
CA ALA A 14 -21.51 7.90 -4.29
C ALA A 14 -20.33 6.93 -4.09
N VAL A 15 -19.20 7.18 -4.77
CA VAL A 15 -17.97 6.40 -4.57
C VAL A 15 -17.51 6.49 -3.12
N PHE A 16 -17.40 7.69 -2.55
CA PHE A 16 -17.01 7.84 -1.15
C PHE A 16 -17.97 7.12 -0.20
N ALA A 17 -19.28 7.26 -0.39
CA ALA A 17 -20.27 6.57 0.42
C ALA A 17 -20.13 5.05 0.35
N LEU A 18 -19.92 4.50 -0.84
CA LEU A 18 -19.72 3.05 -1.06
C LEU A 18 -18.42 2.54 -0.45
N LEU A 19 -17.32 3.30 -0.58
CA LEU A 19 -16.04 2.96 0.02
C LEU A 19 -16.11 2.99 1.56
N LEU A 20 -16.78 3.99 2.13
CA LEU A 20 -17.00 4.11 3.58
C LEU A 20 -17.93 3.00 4.11
N TRP A 21 -18.94 2.61 3.33
CA TRP A 21 -19.85 1.52 3.69
C TRP A 21 -19.13 0.16 3.78
N GLY A 22 -18.03 -0.01 3.03
CA GLY A 22 -17.08 -1.11 3.21
C GLY A 22 -17.59 -2.52 2.89
N ARG A 23 -18.82 -2.68 2.39
CA ARG A 23 -19.37 -4.01 2.03
C ARG A 23 -19.03 -4.47 0.62
N ILE A 24 -18.76 -3.54 -0.29
CA ILE A 24 -18.42 -3.85 -1.67
C ILE A 24 -16.91 -3.76 -1.81
N ARG A 25 -16.31 -4.70 -2.54
CA ARG A 25 -14.89 -4.65 -2.88
C ARG A 25 -14.56 -3.32 -3.55
N TYR A 26 -13.52 -2.65 -3.06
CA TYR A 26 -13.10 -1.33 -3.54
C TYR A 26 -12.85 -1.31 -5.06
N ASP A 27 -12.29 -2.41 -5.60
CA ASP A 27 -12.05 -2.58 -7.04
C ASP A 27 -13.34 -2.46 -7.87
N ILE A 28 -14.43 -3.05 -7.38
CA ILE A 28 -15.73 -3.05 -8.07
C ILE A 28 -16.36 -1.66 -8.02
N VAL A 29 -16.24 -0.98 -6.87
CA VAL A 29 -16.73 0.40 -6.73
C VAL A 29 -16.00 1.34 -7.69
N ALA A 30 -14.66 1.25 -7.74
CA ALA A 30 -13.84 2.08 -8.63
C ALA A 30 -14.13 1.80 -10.12
N PHE A 31 -14.19 0.52 -10.50
CA PHE A 31 -14.47 0.14 -11.89
C PHE A 31 -15.89 0.53 -12.32
N GLY A 32 -16.88 0.33 -11.44
CA GLY A 32 -18.26 0.76 -11.71
C GLY A 32 -18.37 2.26 -11.90
N ALA A 33 -17.67 3.05 -11.08
CA ALA A 33 -17.62 4.50 -11.24
C ALA A 33 -16.99 4.94 -12.56
N LEU A 34 -15.90 4.28 -12.98
CA LEU A 34 -15.28 4.52 -14.29
C LEU A 34 -16.25 4.23 -15.44
N VAL A 35 -16.95 3.11 -15.40
CA VAL A 35 -17.96 2.75 -16.41
C VAL A 35 -19.06 3.80 -16.49
N ILE A 36 -19.59 4.23 -15.34
CA ILE A 36 -20.62 5.28 -15.29
C ILE A 36 -20.08 6.58 -15.88
N ALA A 37 -18.88 7.02 -15.49
CA ALA A 37 -18.27 8.26 -15.97
C ALA A 37 -18.13 8.29 -17.50
N VAL A 38 -17.68 7.17 -18.10
CA VAL A 38 -17.54 7.03 -19.56
C VAL A 38 -18.90 6.98 -20.26
N VAL A 39 -19.88 6.23 -19.72
CA VAL A 39 -21.23 6.15 -20.30
C VAL A 39 -21.95 7.50 -20.23
N THR A 40 -21.75 8.28 -19.17
CA THR A 40 -22.29 9.65 -19.05
C THR A 40 -21.57 10.67 -19.94
N GLY A 41 -20.47 10.28 -20.62
CA GLY A 41 -19.73 11.15 -21.54
C GLY A 41 -18.87 12.22 -20.85
N ILE A 42 -18.74 12.17 -19.53
CA ILE A 42 -17.95 13.13 -18.74
C ILE A 42 -16.46 12.86 -18.90
N VAL A 43 -16.11 11.59 -19.07
CA VAL A 43 -14.75 11.14 -19.38
C VAL A 43 -14.75 10.57 -20.79
N ASP A 44 -13.86 11.09 -21.64
CA ASP A 44 -13.67 10.56 -22.99
C ASP A 44 -13.17 9.11 -22.92
N GLN A 45 -13.65 8.26 -23.82
CA GLN A 45 -13.29 6.84 -23.88
C GLN A 45 -11.79 6.63 -24.04
N LYS A 46 -11.11 7.55 -24.75
CA LYS A 46 -9.65 7.52 -24.93
C LYS A 46 -8.89 7.77 -23.62
N ASP A 47 -9.48 8.52 -22.71
CA ASP A 47 -8.87 8.93 -21.45
C ASP A 47 -9.27 8.01 -20.28
N ALA A 48 -10.24 7.10 -20.49
CA ALA A 48 -10.75 6.18 -19.48
C ALA A 48 -9.65 5.35 -18.79
N PHE A 49 -8.60 4.97 -19.53
CA PHE A 49 -7.50 4.17 -19.00
C PHE A 49 -6.21 4.96 -18.71
N SER A 50 -6.24 6.29 -18.90
CA SER A 50 -5.06 7.15 -18.67
C SER A 50 -4.50 7.03 -17.25
N GLY A 51 -5.37 6.78 -16.26
CA GLY A 51 -4.99 6.57 -14.86
C GLY A 51 -4.13 5.32 -14.62
N PHE A 52 -4.23 4.28 -15.46
CA PHE A 52 -3.40 3.07 -15.33
C PHE A 52 -1.94 3.31 -15.74
N GLY A 53 -1.70 4.29 -16.61
CA GLY A 53 -0.35 4.72 -17.00
C GLY A 53 0.30 5.66 -15.99
N HIS A 54 -0.38 6.01 -14.90
CA HIS A 54 0.15 6.93 -13.91
C HIS A 54 1.33 6.32 -13.15
N SER A 55 2.41 7.08 -13.00
CA SER A 55 3.66 6.61 -12.38
C SER A 55 3.45 5.98 -11.00
N ALA A 56 2.50 6.46 -10.20
CA ALA A 56 2.21 5.88 -8.89
C ALA A 56 1.70 4.42 -8.98
N VAL A 57 0.86 4.10 -9.98
CA VAL A 57 0.35 2.74 -10.21
C VAL A 57 1.51 1.80 -10.57
N ILE A 58 2.39 2.26 -11.46
CA ILE A 58 3.58 1.53 -11.90
C ILE A 58 4.52 1.28 -10.72
N ILE A 59 4.77 2.29 -9.88
CA ILE A 59 5.63 2.16 -8.68
C ILE A 59 5.08 1.09 -7.73
N ILE A 60 3.77 1.10 -7.45
CA ILE A 60 3.17 0.08 -6.56
C ILE A 60 3.36 -1.32 -7.15
N ALA A 61 3.12 -1.50 -8.45
CA ALA A 61 3.32 -2.79 -9.11
C ALA A 61 4.78 -3.26 -9.00
N LEU A 62 5.75 -2.37 -9.26
CA LEU A 62 7.17 -2.68 -9.14
C LEU A 62 7.56 -3.03 -7.70
N VAL A 63 7.07 -2.30 -6.70
CA VAL A 63 7.38 -2.59 -5.29
C VAL A 63 6.82 -3.95 -4.86
N LEU A 64 5.61 -4.32 -5.32
CA LEU A 64 5.05 -5.65 -5.05
C LEU A 64 5.91 -6.76 -5.70
N ILE A 65 6.39 -6.54 -6.93
CA ILE A 65 7.30 -7.47 -7.62
C ILE A 65 8.63 -7.60 -6.89
N VAL A 66 9.23 -6.47 -6.51
CA VAL A 66 10.51 -6.42 -5.76
C VAL A 66 10.36 -7.08 -4.40
N SER A 67 9.28 -6.82 -3.67
CA SER A 67 8.97 -7.48 -2.39
C SER A 67 8.92 -9.00 -2.53
N ARG A 68 8.18 -9.51 -3.52
CA ARG A 68 8.15 -10.94 -3.86
C ARG A 68 9.52 -11.49 -4.25
N GLY A 69 10.29 -10.75 -5.04
CA GLY A 69 11.65 -11.14 -5.45
C GLY A 69 12.62 -11.24 -4.27
N LEU A 70 12.54 -10.32 -3.32
CA LEU A 70 13.33 -10.32 -2.09
C LEU A 70 12.99 -11.53 -1.20
N VAL A 71 11.70 -11.86 -1.08
CA VAL A 71 11.25 -13.03 -0.31
C VAL A 71 11.73 -14.33 -0.98
N ASN A 72 11.50 -14.48 -2.28
CA ASN A 72 11.84 -15.70 -3.01
C ASN A 72 13.36 -15.95 -3.12
N SER A 73 14.17 -14.90 -3.14
CA SER A 73 15.64 -15.00 -3.18
C SER A 73 16.27 -15.32 -1.81
N GLY A 74 15.50 -15.29 -0.73
CA GLY A 74 16.03 -15.43 0.63
C GLY A 74 16.80 -14.21 1.14
N ALA A 75 16.83 -13.11 0.38
CA ALA A 75 17.47 -11.86 0.81
C ALA A 75 16.82 -11.32 2.09
N VAL A 76 15.49 -11.45 2.21
CA VAL A 76 14.74 -11.13 3.45
C VAL A 76 15.28 -11.93 4.63
N GLU A 77 15.60 -13.20 4.44
CA GLU A 77 16.13 -14.09 5.48
C GLU A 77 17.55 -13.69 5.92
N LEU A 78 18.38 -13.25 4.97
CA LEU A 78 19.73 -12.77 5.23
C LEU A 78 19.73 -11.44 5.98
N ILE A 79 18.89 -10.50 5.55
CA ILE A 79 18.68 -9.21 6.21
C ILE A 79 18.14 -9.46 7.61
N ALA A 80 17.12 -10.31 7.73
CA ALA A 80 16.59 -10.75 9.01
C ALA A 80 17.71 -11.31 9.89
N ARG A 81 18.56 -12.22 9.43
CA ARG A 81 19.66 -12.74 10.29
C ARG A 81 20.61 -11.67 10.84
N HIS A 82 20.87 -10.58 10.11
CA HIS A 82 21.74 -9.48 10.57
C HIS A 82 21.02 -8.43 11.42
N VAL A 83 19.74 -8.20 11.13
CA VAL A 83 18.89 -7.21 11.82
C VAL A 83 18.26 -7.79 13.08
N LEU A 84 18.00 -9.10 13.08
CA LEU A 84 17.38 -9.88 14.15
C LEU A 84 18.38 -10.26 15.22
N ASN A 85 18.61 -9.33 16.13
CA ASN A 85 19.09 -9.69 17.44
C ASN A 85 17.88 -9.94 18.36
N ALA A 86 17.52 -11.21 18.57
CA ALA A 86 16.36 -11.62 19.38
C ALA A 86 16.43 -11.10 20.84
N SER A 87 17.62 -10.70 21.29
CA SER A 87 17.84 -10.05 22.59
C SER A 87 17.34 -8.60 22.67
N ARG A 88 17.01 -7.93 21.56
CA ARG A 88 16.60 -6.51 21.58
C ARG A 88 15.19 -6.32 22.17
N SER A 89 15.01 -5.24 22.92
CA SER A 89 13.69 -4.80 23.38
C SER A 89 12.79 -4.47 22.19
N VAL A 90 11.46 -4.54 22.38
CA VAL A 90 10.47 -4.22 21.35
C VAL A 90 10.64 -2.78 20.84
N SER A 91 10.90 -1.83 21.74
CA SER A 91 11.13 -0.42 21.40
C SER A 91 12.37 -0.21 20.51
N ALA A 92 13.47 -0.90 20.79
CA ALA A 92 14.69 -0.80 19.98
C ALA A 92 14.50 -1.42 18.58
N HIS A 93 13.73 -2.51 18.49
CA HIS A 93 13.38 -3.11 17.20
C HIS A 93 12.50 -2.18 16.36
N ILE A 94 11.47 -1.58 16.97
CA ILE A 94 10.62 -0.58 16.31
C ILE A 94 11.47 0.60 15.82
N ALA A 95 12.31 1.19 16.67
CA ALA A 95 13.14 2.33 16.28
C ALA A 95 14.05 2.03 15.07
N LEU A 96 14.60 0.82 15.01
CA LEU A 96 15.40 0.38 13.86
C LEU A 96 14.56 0.20 12.60
N MET A 97 13.43 -0.51 12.70
CA MET A 97 12.54 -0.76 11.55
C MET A 97 11.95 0.54 11.03
N SER A 98 11.55 1.45 11.91
CA SER A 98 11.10 2.80 11.57
C SER A 98 12.21 3.62 10.92
N GLY A 99 13.46 3.53 11.40
CA GLY A 99 14.58 4.23 10.78
C GLY A 99 14.88 3.74 9.35
N ILE A 100 14.85 2.43 9.13
CA ILE A 100 14.99 1.84 7.80
C ILE A 100 13.79 2.19 6.92
N GLY A 101 12.58 2.13 7.49
CA GLY A 101 11.33 2.53 6.84
C GLY A 101 11.38 3.97 6.35
N ALA A 102 11.75 4.91 7.22
CA ALA A 102 11.90 6.32 6.88
C ALA A 102 12.95 6.55 5.77
N ALA A 103 14.09 5.85 5.83
CA ALA A 103 15.12 5.94 4.78
C ALA A 103 14.63 5.41 3.43
N LEU A 104 13.86 4.31 3.42
CA LEU A 104 13.23 3.79 2.21
C LEU A 104 12.11 4.72 1.72
N SER A 105 11.26 5.22 2.61
CA SER A 105 10.18 6.18 2.33
C SER A 105 10.68 7.52 1.80
N ALA A 106 11.95 7.87 2.03
CA ALA A 106 12.57 9.03 1.38
C ALA A 106 12.78 8.84 -0.12
N VAL A 107 12.83 7.59 -0.61
CA VAL A 107 13.05 7.22 -2.01
C VAL A 107 11.78 6.69 -2.68
N MET A 108 10.86 6.08 -1.91
CA MET A 108 9.61 5.50 -2.40
C MET A 108 8.40 5.89 -1.53
N ASN A 109 7.19 5.65 -2.02
CA ASN A 109 5.99 5.92 -1.21
C ASN A 109 5.87 4.96 0.00
N ASN A 110 5.24 5.42 1.10
CA ASN A 110 5.12 4.70 2.37
C ASN A 110 4.53 3.28 2.23
N VAL A 111 3.55 3.11 1.32
CA VAL A 111 2.96 1.79 1.03
C VAL A 111 4.00 0.81 0.49
N GLY A 112 4.90 1.30 -0.35
CA GLY A 112 5.98 0.49 -0.91
C GLY A 112 7.02 0.10 0.14
N ALA A 113 7.47 1.06 0.96
CA ALA A 113 8.41 0.80 2.03
C ALA A 113 7.86 -0.23 3.04
N LEU A 114 6.60 -0.06 3.45
CA LEU A 114 5.91 -1.02 4.33
C LEU A 114 5.82 -2.42 3.70
N ALA A 115 5.49 -2.52 2.41
CA ALA A 115 5.37 -3.80 1.72
C ALA A 115 6.71 -4.57 1.62
N LEU A 116 7.85 -3.86 1.66
CA LEU A 116 9.18 -4.47 1.69
C LEU A 116 9.60 -4.90 3.10
N LEU A 117 9.25 -4.11 4.12
CA LEU A 117 9.67 -4.35 5.51
C LEU A 117 8.75 -5.33 6.27
N MET A 118 7.47 -5.40 5.91
CA MET A 118 6.50 -6.31 6.51
C MET A 118 6.97 -7.78 6.58
N PRO A 119 7.47 -8.41 5.50
CA PRO A 119 7.95 -9.79 5.60
C PRO A 119 9.16 -9.92 6.55
N VAL A 120 10.06 -8.94 6.58
CA VAL A 120 11.21 -8.93 7.50
C VAL A 120 10.72 -8.87 8.95
N ASP A 121 9.77 -7.99 9.25
CA ASP A 121 9.23 -7.77 10.60
C ASP A 121 8.41 -8.95 11.12
N ILE A 122 7.62 -9.61 10.25
CA ILE A 122 6.88 -10.82 10.60
C ILE A 122 7.85 -11.94 11.00
N GLN A 123 8.93 -12.14 10.23
CA GLN A 123 9.94 -13.13 10.55
C GLN A 123 10.72 -12.76 11.81
N ALA A 124 10.93 -11.46 12.05
CA ALA A 124 11.52 -10.92 13.27
C ALA A 124 10.75 -11.31 14.52
N ALA A 125 9.45 -10.97 14.52
CA ALA A 125 8.56 -11.20 15.63
C ALA A 125 8.45 -12.70 15.92
N LYS A 126 8.31 -13.52 14.87
CA LYS A 126 8.24 -14.98 14.99
C LYS A 126 9.50 -15.57 15.61
N LYS A 127 10.70 -15.14 15.19
CA LYS A 127 11.98 -15.62 15.75
C LYS A 127 12.20 -15.17 17.20
N ALA A 128 11.67 -14.00 17.57
CA ALA A 128 11.72 -13.48 18.93
C ALA A 128 10.61 -14.03 19.87
N GLY A 129 9.70 -14.88 19.36
CA GLY A 129 8.57 -15.41 20.13
C GLY A 129 7.50 -14.36 20.49
N ARG A 130 7.37 -13.29 19.68
CA ARG A 130 6.46 -12.16 19.92
C ARG A 130 5.36 -12.12 18.86
N SER A 131 4.25 -11.47 19.19
CA SER A 131 3.18 -11.21 18.21
C SER A 131 3.65 -10.17 17.17
N PRO A 132 3.54 -10.45 15.85
CA PRO A 132 3.87 -9.48 14.80
C PRO A 132 3.05 -8.18 14.88
N ALA A 133 1.84 -8.24 15.44
CA ALA A 133 0.99 -7.06 15.55
C ALA A 133 1.62 -5.95 16.41
N LEU A 134 2.47 -6.31 17.38
CA LEU A 134 3.14 -5.35 18.27
C LEU A 134 4.18 -4.48 17.55
N THR A 135 4.78 -4.99 16.48
CA THR A 135 5.84 -4.29 15.72
C THR A 135 5.33 -3.74 14.40
N LEU A 136 4.35 -4.41 13.77
CA LEU A 136 3.71 -3.96 12.53
C LEU A 136 2.87 -2.69 12.69
N MET A 137 2.17 -2.53 13.83
CA MET A 137 1.34 -1.34 14.06
C MET A 137 2.20 -0.06 14.11
N PRO A 138 3.27 0.03 14.92
CA PRO A 138 4.20 1.17 14.88
C PRO A 138 4.84 1.40 13.50
N LEU A 139 5.17 0.33 12.78
CA LEU A 139 5.78 0.42 11.46
C LEU A 139 4.87 1.08 10.42
N SER A 140 3.55 0.94 10.54
CA SER A 140 2.59 1.59 9.64
C SER A 140 2.53 3.12 9.80
N PHE A 141 3.05 3.66 10.89
CA PHE A 141 3.12 5.10 11.18
C PHE A 141 4.52 5.70 10.94
N ALA A 142 5.48 4.90 10.49
CA ALA A 142 6.88 5.29 10.33
C ALA A 142 7.22 5.84 8.94
#